data_AF-A0A8S9FJ76-F1
#
_entry.id   AF-A0A8S9FJ76-F1
#
_cell.length_a   1.000
_cell.length_b   1.000
_cell.length_c   1.000
_cell.angle_alpha   90.00
_cell.angle_beta   90.00
_cell.angle_gamma   90.00
#
_symmetry.space_group_name_H-M   'P 1'
#
loop_
_entity.id
_entity.type
_entity.pdbx_description
1 polymer ?
#
loop_
_entity_poly.entity_id
_entity_poly.type
_entity_poly.pdbx_seq_one_letter_code
_entity_poly.pdbx_strand_id
1 'polypeptide(L)'
;MVGANNAISYLTNVKRIVEKIIKERKYKSSLSKKSLEDCLKLYSKSSHFLISGLNYLKQGNFDEAKYAFKDAQEAPIFCELKFNGDNQQISPVKKENNLLLIMISIPRLFIMKVDFDSPGTINK
;
A
#
# COMPACT_ATOMS: atom_id res chain seq x y z
N MET A 1 0.88 -15.70 3.82
CA MET A 1 2.07 -14.96 4.33
C MET A 1 2.99 -14.44 3.22
N VAL A 2 3.38 -15.26 2.22
CA VAL A 2 4.29 -14.82 1.12
C VAL A 2 3.83 -13.53 0.43
N GLY A 3 2.55 -13.41 0.07
CA GLY A 3 2.02 -12.20 -0.56
C GLY A 3 2.19 -10.92 0.29
N ALA A 4 1.98 -11.02 1.61
CA ALA A 4 2.18 -9.89 2.51
C ALA A 4 3.66 -9.47 2.63
N ASN A 5 4.58 -10.44 2.71
CA ASN A 5 6.02 -10.16 2.70
C ASN A 5 6.47 -9.51 1.38
N ASN A 6 5.93 -9.96 0.25
CA ASN A 6 6.19 -9.35 -1.05
C ASN A 6 5.68 -7.90 -1.10
N ALA A 7 4.48 -7.64 -0.58
CA ALA A 7 3.93 -6.28 -0.49
C ALA A 7 4.81 -5.35 0.36
N ILE A 8 5.27 -5.81 1.54
CA ILE A 8 6.19 -5.05 2.41
C ILE A 8 7.50 -4.72 1.70
N SER A 9 8.10 -5.73 1.04
CA SER A 9 9.34 -5.57 0.29
C SER A 9 9.17 -4.58 -0.85
N TYR A 10 8.05 -4.68 -1.58
CA TYR A 10 7.74 -3.79 -2.69
C TYR A 10 7.52 -2.36 -2.21
N LEU A 11 6.75 -2.14 -1.14
CA LEU A 11 6.55 -0.83 -0.52
C LEU A 11 7.89 -0.18 -0.12
N THR A 12 8.77 -0.97 0.49
CA THR A 12 10.11 -0.52 0.88
C THR A 12 10.91 -0.07 -0.35
N ASN A 13 10.80 -0.80 -1.46
CA ASN A 13 11.42 -0.41 -2.72
C ASN A 13 10.85 0.89 -3.30
N VAL A 14 9.52 1.04 -3.32
CA VAL A 14 8.87 2.29 -3.78
C VAL A 14 9.30 3.49 -2.94
N LYS A 15 9.38 3.32 -1.61
CA LYS A 15 9.88 4.36 -0.70
C LYS A 15 11.30 4.81 -1.09
N ARG A 16 12.21 3.87 -1.34
CA ARG A 16 13.58 4.16 -1.80
C ARG A 16 13.62 4.85 -3.16
N ILE A 17 12.76 4.47 -4.10
CA ILE A 17 12.64 5.14 -5.40
C ILE A 17 12.25 6.60 -5.21
N VAL A 18 11.25 6.88 -4.38
CA VAL A 18 10.82 8.27 -4.10
C VAL A 18 11.92 9.07 -3.40
N GLU A 19 12.59 8.50 -2.39
CA GLU A 19 13.73 9.13 -1.73
C GLU A 19 14.85 9.48 -2.74
N LYS A 20 15.15 8.57 -3.66
CA LYS A 20 16.13 8.80 -4.73
C LYS A 20 15.70 9.93 -5.67
N ILE A 21 14.43 9.97 -6.09
CA ILE A 21 13.90 11.03 -6.94
C ILE A 21 14.03 12.40 -6.27
N ILE A 22 13.71 12.51 -4.97
CA ILE A 22 13.86 13.75 -4.21
C ILE A 22 15.33 14.14 -4.10
N LYS A 23 16.21 13.20 -3.72
CA LYS A 23 17.65 13.44 -3.54
C LYS A 23 18.33 13.89 -4.83
N GLU A 24 18.01 13.25 -5.95
CA GLU A 24 18.55 13.56 -7.28
C GLU A 24 17.84 14.73 -7.96
N ARG A 25 16.87 15.36 -7.29
CA ARG A 25 16.06 16.47 -7.80
C ARG A 25 15.35 16.15 -9.13
N LYS A 26 14.97 14.89 -9.34
CA LYS A 26 14.30 14.39 -10.55
C LYS A 26 12.78 14.63 -10.53
N TYR A 27 12.38 15.86 -10.18
CA TYR A 27 10.99 16.28 -10.09
C TYR A 27 10.76 17.57 -10.88
N LYS A 28 9.53 17.79 -11.36
CA LYS A 28 9.21 18.91 -12.27
C LYS A 28 9.08 20.26 -11.58
N SER A 29 8.65 20.30 -10.32
CA SER A 29 8.47 21.54 -9.57
C SER A 29 8.63 21.34 -8.06
N SER A 30 8.71 22.45 -7.31
CA SER A 30 8.66 22.45 -5.85
C SER A 30 7.40 21.76 -5.31
N LEU A 31 6.28 21.93 -6.01
CA LEU A 31 5.02 21.28 -5.70
C LEU A 31 5.10 19.76 -5.91
N SER A 32 5.72 19.29 -7.01
CA SER A 32 5.98 17.85 -7.20
C SER A 32 6.86 17.29 -6.09
N LYS A 33 7.89 18.03 -5.65
CA LYS A 33 8.74 17.64 -4.52
C LYS A 33 7.92 17.46 -3.23
N LYS A 34 7.06 18.43 -2.91
CA LYS A 34 6.18 18.36 -1.73
C LYS A 34 5.24 17.15 -1.80
N SER A 35 4.64 16.89 -2.97
CA SER A 35 3.82 15.69 -3.16
C SER A 35 4.61 14.40 -2.94
N LEU A 36 5.87 14.32 -3.42
CA LEU A 36 6.74 13.16 -3.16
C LEU A 36 7.05 12.99 -1.66
N GLU A 37 7.32 14.08 -0.94
CA GLU A 37 7.55 14.04 0.52
C GLU A 37 6.30 13.57 1.28
N ASP A 38 5.11 14.00 0.86
CA ASP A 38 3.86 13.53 1.44
C ASP A 38 3.60 12.05 1.11
N CYS A 39 3.97 11.59 -0.09
CA CYS A 39 3.94 10.15 -0.42
C CYS A 39 4.82 9.33 0.53
N LEU A 40 6.00 9.82 0.96
CA LEU A 40 6.84 9.10 1.92
C LEU A 40 6.17 8.92 3.30
N LYS A 41 5.36 9.90 3.73
CA LYS A 41 4.56 9.80 4.96
C LYS A 41 3.46 8.75 4.80
N LEU A 42 2.74 8.79 3.67
CA LEU A 42 1.71 7.80 3.33
C LEU A 42 2.28 6.38 3.29
N TYR A 43 3.43 6.17 2.63
CA TYR A 43 4.09 4.86 2.59
C TYR A 43 4.52 4.38 3.97
N SER A 44 4.98 5.28 4.84
CA SER A 44 5.33 4.90 6.22
C SER A 44 4.09 4.42 6.99
N LYS A 45 2.94 5.10 6.84
CA LYS A 45 1.65 4.63 7.39
C LYS A 45 1.25 3.25 6.82
N SER A 46 1.33 3.07 5.50
CA SER A 46 1.04 1.78 4.84
C SER A 46 1.96 0.66 5.30
N SER A 47 3.23 0.95 5.60
CA SER A 47 4.16 -0.03 6.17
C SER A 47 3.69 -0.54 7.52
N HIS A 48 3.19 0.34 8.38
CA HIS A 48 2.60 -0.09 9.66
C HIS A 48 1.41 -1.02 9.45
N PHE A 49 0.50 -0.67 8.54
CA PHE A 49 -0.65 -1.52 8.24
C PHE A 49 -0.27 -2.88 7.63
N LEU A 50 0.71 -2.94 6.73
CA LEU A 50 1.18 -4.21 6.16
C LEU A 50 1.82 -5.11 7.22
N ILE A 51 2.60 -4.55 8.13
CA ILE A 51 3.21 -5.28 9.24
C ILE A 51 2.13 -5.80 10.19
N SER A 52 1.16 -4.95 10.57
CA SER A 52 0.03 -5.37 11.39
C SER A 52 -0.80 -6.45 10.72
N GLY A 53 -1.13 -6.30 9.43
CA GLY A 53 -1.88 -7.31 8.67
C GLY A 53 -1.15 -8.64 8.57
N LEU A 54 0.18 -8.63 8.43
CA LEU A 54 0.99 -9.85 8.51
C LEU A 54 0.93 -10.50 9.90
N ASN A 55 0.95 -9.70 10.97
CA ASN A 55 0.86 -10.23 12.33
C ASN A 55 -0.52 -10.83 12.62
N TYR A 56 -1.60 -10.18 12.20
CA TYR A 56 -2.96 -10.73 12.29
C TYR A 56 -3.10 -12.04 11.51
N LEU A 57 -2.54 -12.10 10.29
CA LEU A 57 -2.48 -13.34 9.51
C LEU A 57 -1.79 -14.49 10.26
N LYS A 58 -0.66 -14.21 10.95
CA LYS A 58 0.07 -15.22 11.73
C LYS A 58 -0.73 -15.72 12.95
N GLN A 59 -1.64 -14.90 13.46
CA GLN A 59 -2.51 -15.23 14.59
C GLN A 59 -3.83 -15.87 14.14
N GLY A 60 -4.06 -16.03 12.83
CA GLY A 60 -5.33 -16.53 12.29
C GLY A 60 -6.48 -15.52 12.34
N ASN A 61 -6.21 -14.25 12.64
CA ASN A 61 -7.23 -13.19 12.64
C ASN A 61 -7.38 -12.60 11.22
N PHE A 62 -8.20 -13.27 10.42
CA PHE A 62 -8.39 -12.95 9.00
C PHE A 62 -9.14 -11.63 8.78
N ASP A 63 -10.13 -11.32 9.61
CA ASP A 63 -10.90 -10.07 9.51
C ASP A 63 -10.02 -8.84 9.72
N GLU A 64 -9.24 -8.79 10.81
CA GLU A 64 -8.33 -7.68 11.07
C GLU A 64 -7.23 -7.59 10.01
N ALA A 65 -6.71 -8.72 9.54
CA ALA A 65 -5.74 -8.74 8.45
C ALA A 65 -6.31 -8.13 7.15
N LYS A 66 -7.56 -8.46 6.81
CA LYS A 66 -8.26 -7.93 5.63
C LYS A 66 -8.42 -6.42 5.70
N TYR A 67 -8.81 -5.88 6.86
CA TYR A 67 -8.93 -4.43 7.05
C TYR A 67 -7.57 -3.73 7.03
N ALA A 68 -6.56 -4.28 7.71
CA ALA A 68 -5.21 -3.74 7.65
C ALA A 68 -4.65 -3.68 6.22
N PHE A 69 -4.87 -4.71 5.39
CA PHE A 69 -4.47 -4.65 3.99
C PHE A 69 -5.28 -3.67 3.17
N LYS A 70 -6.57 -3.48 3.45
CA LYS A 70 -7.38 -2.43 2.81
C LYS A 70 -6.78 -1.04 3.12
N ASP A 71 -6.47 -0.77 4.37
CA ASP A 71 -5.93 0.52 4.80
C ASP A 71 -4.52 0.76 4.23
N ALA A 72 -3.73 -0.31 4.05
CA ALA A 72 -2.45 -0.20 3.36
C ALA A 72 -2.57 0.26 1.90
N GLN A 73 -3.68 -0.03 1.21
CA GLN A 73 -3.93 0.41 -0.18
C GLN A 73 -4.13 1.92 -0.29
N GLU A 74 -4.47 2.62 0.80
CA GLU A 74 -4.66 4.07 0.81
C GLU A 74 -3.41 4.81 0.33
N ALA A 75 -2.22 4.35 0.69
CA ALA A 75 -0.99 5.06 0.38
C ALA A 75 -0.69 5.20 -1.12
N PRO A 76 -0.65 4.13 -1.94
CA PRO A 76 -0.48 4.30 -3.37
C PRO A 76 -1.63 5.10 -4.01
N ILE A 77 -2.86 4.98 -3.51
CA ILE A 77 -4.01 5.74 -4.05
C ILE A 77 -3.89 7.24 -3.77
N PHE A 78 -3.69 7.61 -2.50
CA PHE A 78 -3.59 9.02 -2.10
C PHE A 78 -2.30 9.67 -2.59
N CYS A 79 -1.21 8.92 -2.74
CA CYS A 79 -0.01 9.45 -3.38
C CYS A 79 -0.33 9.91 -4.81
N GLU A 80 -1.05 9.11 -5.60
CA GLU A 80 -1.42 9.49 -6.96
C GLU A 80 -2.40 10.66 -7.02
N LEU A 81 -3.33 10.74 -6.06
CA LEU A 81 -4.26 11.88 -5.95
C LEU A 81 -3.52 13.19 -5.65
N LYS A 82 -2.40 13.16 -4.91
CA LYS A 82 -1.54 14.35 -4.68
C LYS A 82 -0.88 14.89 -5.95
N PHE A 83 -0.84 14.13 -7.04
CA PHE A 83 -0.35 14.60 -8.33
C PHE A 83 -1.50 14.93 -9.29
N ASN A 84 -2.46 14.01 -9.44
CA ASN A 84 -3.55 14.14 -10.41
C ASN A 84 -4.62 15.15 -9.98
N GLY A 85 -4.86 15.32 -8.68
CA GLY A 85 -5.80 16.30 -8.14
C GLY A 85 -5.16 17.69 -8.11
N ASP A 86 -4.52 18.01 -6.99
CA ASP A 86 -4.04 19.35 -6.64
C ASP A 86 -3.06 19.97 -7.66
N ASN A 87 -2.37 19.15 -8.46
CA ASN A 87 -1.27 19.60 -9.32
C ASN A 87 -1.51 19.38 -10.82
N GLN A 88 -2.56 18.63 -11.22
CA GLN A 88 -2.77 18.17 -12.60
C GLN A 88 -1.53 17.52 -13.25
N GLN A 89 -0.69 16.88 -12.44
CA GLN A 89 0.56 16.25 -12.87
C GLN A 89 0.45 14.74 -12.83
N ILE A 90 1.26 14.07 -13.63
CA ILE A 90 1.47 12.63 -13.52
C ILE A 90 2.58 12.38 -12.48
N SER A 91 2.29 11.53 -11.50
CA SER A 91 3.26 11.06 -10.50
C SER A 91 4.48 10.42 -11.17
N PRO A 92 5.71 10.78 -10.78
CA PRO A 92 6.93 10.10 -11.22
C PRO A 92 6.99 8.61 -10.85
N VAL A 93 6.12 8.16 -9.94
CA VAL A 93 6.07 6.78 -9.44
C VAL A 93 4.71 6.11 -9.69
N LYS A 94 3.97 6.57 -10.72
CA LYS A 94 2.64 6.03 -11.05
C LYS A 94 2.65 4.51 -11.25
N LYS A 95 3.65 4.01 -11.97
CA LYS A 95 3.77 2.59 -12.29
C LYS A 95 4.04 1.77 -11.03
N GLU A 96 4.94 2.24 -10.19
CA GLU A 96 5.31 1.65 -8.92
C GLU A 96 4.10 1.63 -7.97
N ASN A 97 3.31 2.70 -7.92
CA ASN A 97 2.09 2.75 -7.11
C ASN A 97 1.00 1.80 -7.60
N ASN A 98 0.80 1.68 -8.91
CA ASN A 98 -0.13 0.70 -9.46
C ASN A 98 0.30 -0.74 -9.10
N LEU A 99 1.60 -1.05 -9.21
CA LEU A 99 2.12 -2.37 -8.85
C LEU A 99 2.05 -2.61 -7.35
N LEU A 100 2.37 -1.61 -6.52
CA LEU A 100 2.22 -1.69 -5.07
C LEU A 100 0.78 -1.98 -4.68
N LEU A 101 -0.21 -1.31 -5.29
CA LEU A 101 -1.62 -1.57 -5.05
C LEU A 101 -1.99 -3.03 -5.37
N ILE A 102 -1.48 -3.59 -6.46
CA ILE A 102 -1.69 -5.00 -6.82
C ILE A 102 -1.03 -5.92 -5.78
N MET A 103 0.21 -5.64 -5.39
CA MET A 103 0.94 -6.45 -4.41
C MET A 103 0.24 -6.49 -3.05
N ILE A 104 -0.38 -5.38 -2.63
CA ILE A 104 -1.20 -5.32 -1.40
C ILE A 104 -2.53 -6.05 -1.59
N SER A 105 -3.13 -5.98 -2.78
CA SER A 105 -4.42 -6.61 -3.08
C SER A 105 -4.36 -8.13 -3.09
N ILE A 106 -3.25 -8.72 -3.54
CA ILE A 106 -3.06 -10.18 -3.58
C ILE A 106 -3.35 -10.84 -2.21
N PRO A 107 -2.61 -10.55 -1.13
CA PRO A 107 -2.87 -11.19 0.16
C PRO A 107 -4.27 -10.88 0.69
N ARG A 108 -4.82 -9.69 0.43
CA ARG A 108 -6.18 -9.32 0.82
C ARG A 108 -7.24 -10.19 0.14
N LEU A 109 -7.13 -10.41 -1.17
CA LEU A 109 -8.09 -11.21 -1.94
C LEU A 109 -8.06 -12.69 -1.51
N PHE A 110 -6.88 -13.23 -1.23
CA PHE A 110 -6.78 -14.59 -0.69
C PHE A 110 -7.49 -14.72 0.66
N ILE A 111 -7.39 -13.73 1.55
CA ILE A 111 -8.13 -13.73 2.82
C ILE A 111 -9.64 -13.66 2.58
N MET A 112 -10.11 -12.77 1.71
CA MET A 112 -11.54 -12.65 1.42
C MET A 112 -12.14 -13.95 0.87
N LYS A 113 -11.34 -14.76 0.16
CA LYS A 113 -11.76 -16.10 -0.28
C LYS A 113 -11.89 -17.08 0.89
N VAL A 114 -10.96 -17.06 1.84
CA VAL A 114 -11.03 -17.86 3.08
C VAL A 114 -12.27 -17.52 3.89
N ASP A 115 -12.64 -16.23 3.98
CA ASP A 115 -13.86 -15.79 4.67
C ASP A 115 -15.13 -16.36 4.00
N PHE A 116 -15.14 -16.48 2.66
CA PHE A 116 -16.28 -17.03 1.91
C PHE A 116 -16.38 -18.57 2.01
N ASP A 117 -15.23 -19.25 2.02
CA ASP A 117 -15.15 -20.71 2.09
C ASP A 117 -15.26 -21.24 3.54
N SER A 118 -15.25 -20.35 4.54
CA SER A 118 -15.53 -20.72 5.93
C SER A 118 -17.04 -20.97 6.07
N PRO A 119 -17.49 -22.21 6.35
CA PRO A 119 -18.90 -22.48 6.55
C PRO A 119 -19.35 -21.61 7.73
N GLY A 120 -20.29 -20.71 7.47
CA GLY A 120 -20.92 -19.93 8.51
C GLY A 120 -21.33 -20.88 9.63
N THR A 121 -20.94 -20.56 10.85
CA THR A 121 -21.53 -21.17 12.04
C THR A 121 -23.03 -20.94 11.96
N ILE A 122 -23.75 -21.92 11.42
CA ILE A 122 -25.20 -22.08 11.59
C ILE A 122 -25.37 -22.44 13.06
N ASN A 123 -25.45 -21.42 13.91
CA ASN A 123 -25.98 -21.62 15.25
C ASN A 123 -27.50 -21.80 15.10
N LYS A 124 -27.94 -23.04 15.32
CA LYS A 124 -29.31 -23.37 15.75
C LYS A 124 -29.61 -22.71 17.09
#